data_AF-A0A2D5S445-F1
#
_entry.id   AF-A0A2D5S445-F1
#
_cell.length_a   1.000
_cell.length_b   1.000
_cell.length_c   1.000
_cell.angle_alpha   90.00
_cell.angle_beta   90.00
_cell.angle_gamma   90.00
#
_symmetry.space_group_name_H-M   'P 1'
#
loop_
_entity.id
_entity.type
_entity.pdbx_description
1 polymer ?
#
loop_
_entity_poly.entity_id
_entity_poly.type
_entity_poly.pdbx_seq_one_letter_code
_entity_poly.pdbx_strand_id
1 'polypeptide(L)'
;DMKCTEVVVLDVTGLSQVSDFIVIGTGTSDRQMRSVAQSLEDYGKECGDPPFRTNRDTATSWVVSDFVDTVVHLFESSQRMYYDIETLWRNGARVEWRRPEDLKGTEAEDAPGT
;
A
#
# COMPACT_ATOMS: atom_id res chain seq x y z
N ASP A 1 3.23 3.12 -10.17
CA ASP A 1 3.59 2.39 -11.40
C ASP A 1 2.84 1.08 -11.64
N MET A 2 2.74 0.18 -10.66
CA MET A 2 2.13 -1.15 -10.85
C MET A 2 0.59 -1.22 -10.85
N LYS A 3 -0.08 -0.06 -11.00
CA LYS A 3 -1.53 0.10 -11.18
C LYS A 3 -2.43 -0.63 -10.16
N CYS A 4 -1.99 -0.75 -8.90
CA CYS A 4 -2.90 -1.06 -7.78
C CYS A 4 -3.88 0.09 -7.55
N THR A 5 -5.09 -0.24 -7.11
CA THR A 5 -6.18 0.71 -6.89
C THR A 5 -6.55 0.80 -5.41
N GLU A 6 -7.33 1.81 -5.06
CA GLU A 6 -7.89 2.00 -3.71
C GLU A 6 -6.81 1.93 -2.62
N VAL A 7 -5.63 2.49 -2.91
CA VAL A 7 -4.52 2.42 -1.97
C VAL A 7 -4.82 3.37 -0.81
N VAL A 8 -4.80 2.82 0.40
CA VAL A 8 -5.04 3.53 1.66
C VAL A 8 -3.79 3.40 2.50
N VAL A 9 -3.40 4.50 3.14
CA VAL A 9 -2.32 4.54 4.12
C VAL A 9 -2.94 4.92 5.46
N LEU A 10 -2.70 4.09 6.47
CA LEU A 10 -3.18 4.27 7.83
C LEU A 10 -1.99 4.48 8.75
N ASP A 11 -2.00 5.59 9.48
CA ASP A 11 -1.13 5.82 10.63
C ASP A 11 -1.76 5.11 11.83
N VAL A 12 -1.05 4.09 12.32
CA VAL A 12 -1.42 3.27 13.48
C VAL A 12 -0.40 3.43 14.61
N THR A 13 0.43 4.48 14.54
CA THR A 13 1.43 4.81 15.57
C THR A 13 0.75 4.94 16.93
N GLY A 14 1.25 4.19 17.92
CA GLY A 14 0.66 4.15 19.27
C GLY A 14 -0.65 3.37 19.40
N LEU A 15 -1.23 2.88 18.29
CA LEU A 15 -2.34 1.91 18.28
C LEU A 15 -1.82 0.47 18.11
N SER A 16 -0.75 0.31 17.33
CA SER A 16 -0.04 -0.94 17.12
C SER A 16 1.28 -0.94 17.88
N GLN A 17 1.68 -2.11 18.40
CA GLN A 17 3.01 -2.33 18.97
C GLN A 17 3.97 -2.98 17.96
N VAL A 18 3.49 -3.22 16.73
CA VAL A 18 4.20 -3.97 15.70
C VAL A 18 4.74 -3.07 14.60
N SER A 19 3.99 -2.05 14.21
CA SER A 19 4.32 -1.15 13.10
C SER A 19 3.64 0.21 13.30
N ASP A 20 4.16 1.24 12.62
CA ASP A 20 3.63 2.61 12.66
C ASP A 20 2.64 2.87 11.52
N PHE A 21 2.86 2.23 10.35
CA PHE A 21 2.01 2.40 9.18
C PHE A 21 1.47 1.08 8.64
N ILE A 22 0.21 1.11 8.21
CA ILE A 22 -0.43 0.05 7.43
C ILE A 22 -0.80 0.61 6.06
N VAL A 23 -0.27 0.00 5.00
CA VAL A 23 -0.63 0.33 3.62
C VAL A 23 -1.48 -0.80 3.06
N ILE A 24 -2.63 -0.47 2.47
CA ILE A 24 -3.54 -1.46 1.90
C ILE A 24 -3.79 -1.09 0.45
N GLY A 25 -3.56 -2.02 -0.48
CA GLY A 25 -3.82 -1.84 -1.90
C GLY A 25 -4.63 -2.98 -2.51
N THR A 26 -5.44 -2.66 -3.52
CA THR A 26 -6.17 -3.65 -4.31
C THR A 26 -5.42 -3.95 -5.62
N GLY A 27 -5.20 -5.23 -5.91
CA GLY A 27 -4.75 -5.71 -7.22
C GLY A 27 -5.80 -6.60 -7.89
N THR A 28 -5.49 -7.06 -9.12
CA THR A 28 -6.47 -7.71 -10.01
C THR A 28 -6.09 -9.13 -10.42
N SER A 29 -4.85 -9.57 -10.17
CA SER A 29 -4.40 -10.93 -10.49
C SER A 29 -3.16 -11.30 -9.70
N ASP A 30 -2.97 -12.58 -9.37
CA ASP A 30 -1.76 -13.05 -8.69
C ASP A 30 -0.48 -12.66 -9.44
N ARG A 31 -0.48 -12.65 -10.78
CA ARG A 31 0.64 -12.15 -11.57
C ARG A 31 0.97 -10.69 -11.26
N GLN A 32 -0.03 -9.80 -11.25
CA GLN A 32 0.18 -8.40 -10.88
C GLN A 32 0.72 -8.31 -9.45
N MET A 33 0.13 -9.06 -8.52
CA MET A 33 0.53 -9.06 -7.11
C MET A 33 1.97 -9.54 -6.92
N ARG A 34 2.46 -10.48 -7.74
CA ARG A 34 3.87 -10.90 -7.78
C ARG A 34 4.78 -9.77 -8.22
N SER A 35 4.42 -9.09 -9.30
CA SER A 35 5.19 -7.94 -9.79
C SER A 35 5.22 -6.80 -8.77
N VAL A 36 4.10 -6.48 -8.13
CA VAL A 36 4.04 -5.42 -7.11
C VAL A 36 4.92 -5.76 -5.92
N ALA A 37 4.83 -6.99 -5.40
CA ALA A 37 5.65 -7.42 -4.26
C ALA A 37 7.15 -7.37 -4.56
N GLN A 38 7.55 -7.82 -5.76
CA GLN A 38 8.95 -7.72 -6.19
C GLN A 38 9.41 -6.27 -6.25
N SER A 39 8.59 -5.36 -6.81
CA SER A 39 8.93 -3.95 -6.86
C SER A 39 9.01 -3.28 -5.49
N LEU A 40 8.17 -3.69 -4.53
CA LEU A 40 8.28 -3.23 -3.15
C LEU A 40 9.60 -3.68 -2.52
N GLU A 41 10.00 -4.93 -2.75
CA GLU A 41 11.28 -5.45 -2.26
C GLU A 41 12.49 -4.73 -2.88
N ASP A 42 12.47 -4.52 -4.20
CA ASP A 42 13.53 -3.81 -4.92
C ASP A 42 13.63 -2.35 -4.45
N TYR A 43 12.48 -1.66 -4.32
CA TYR A 43 12.43 -0.29 -3.82
C TYR A 43 12.92 -0.17 -2.37
N GLY A 44 12.54 -1.10 -1.49
CA GLY A 44 13.04 -1.15 -0.12
C GLY A 44 14.56 -1.29 -0.07
N LYS A 45 15.13 -2.19 -0.89
CA LYS A 45 16.59 -2.35 -1.02
C LYS A 45 17.27 -1.06 -1.49
N GLU A 46 16.69 -0.36 -2.46
CA GLU A 46 17.20 0.93 -2.95
C GLU A 46 17.20 2.01 -1.87
N CYS A 47 16.19 2.00 -0.99
CA CYS A 47 16.08 2.92 0.14
C CYS A 47 16.97 2.54 1.33
N GLY A 48 17.64 1.38 1.28
CA GLY A 48 18.42 0.84 2.41
C GLY A 48 17.58 0.16 3.48
N ASP A 49 16.29 -0.08 3.21
CA ASP A 49 15.32 -0.69 4.12
C ASP A 49 14.56 -1.85 3.41
N PRO A 50 15.23 -3.01 3.19
CA PRO A 50 14.57 -4.15 2.57
C PRO A 50 13.49 -4.73 3.49
N PRO A 51 12.45 -5.39 2.94
CA PRO A 51 11.42 -6.00 3.77
C PRO A 51 12.04 -7.05 4.69
N PHE A 52 11.68 -7.00 5.98
CA PHE A 52 12.01 -8.04 6.96
C PHE A 52 11.44 -9.38 6.52
N ARG A 53 10.20 -9.38 6.00
CA ARG A 53 9.56 -10.58 5.46
C ARG A 53 8.48 -10.24 4.45
N THR A 54 8.39 -11.04 3.39
CA THR A 54 7.23 -11.04 2.48
C THR A 54 6.57 -12.42 2.49
N ASN A 55 5.25 -12.47 2.71
CA ASN A 55 4.44 -13.68 2.62
C ASN A 55 3.40 -13.52 1.51
N ARG A 56 3.17 -14.59 0.77
CA ARG A 56 2.17 -14.67 -0.29
C ARG A 56 1.36 -15.93 -0.11
N ASP A 57 0.06 -15.75 -0.02
CA ASP A 57 -0.91 -16.83 -0.17
C ASP A 57 -1.43 -16.83 -1.61
N THR A 58 -1.07 -17.85 -2.37
CA THR A 58 -1.49 -17.99 -3.78
C THR A 58 -2.92 -18.50 -3.92
N ALA A 59 -3.52 -19.07 -2.86
CA ALA A 59 -4.91 -19.52 -2.87
C ALA A 59 -5.87 -18.34 -2.65
N THR A 60 -5.48 -17.38 -1.81
CA THR A 60 -6.28 -16.19 -1.48
C THR A 60 -5.79 -14.91 -2.17
N SER A 61 -4.83 -14.99 -3.10
CA SER A 61 -4.27 -13.82 -3.80
C SER A 61 -3.91 -12.66 -2.86
N TRP A 62 -3.40 -12.98 -1.67
CA TRP A 62 -3.01 -12.01 -0.65
C TRP A 62 -1.50 -11.99 -0.50
N VAL A 63 -0.92 -10.80 -0.54
CA VAL A 63 0.48 -10.54 -0.20
C VAL A 63 0.55 -9.64 1.01
N VAL A 64 1.46 -9.96 1.93
CA VAL A 64 1.87 -9.05 3.01
C VAL A 64 3.38 -8.90 2.99
N SER A 65 3.85 -7.64 2.94
CA SER A 65 5.27 -7.28 3.04
C SER A 65 5.49 -6.44 4.28
N ASP A 66 6.35 -6.93 5.16
CA ASP A 66 6.67 -6.38 6.47
C ASP A 66 8.02 -5.67 6.40
N PHE A 67 8.02 -4.36 6.63
CA PHE A 67 9.20 -3.49 6.72
C PHE A 67 9.43 -3.00 8.15
N VAL A 68 8.91 -3.73 9.16
CA VAL A 68 8.93 -3.35 10.58
C VAL A 68 8.07 -2.10 10.86
N ASP A 69 8.50 -0.93 10.43
CA ASP A 69 7.77 0.33 10.66
C ASP A 69 6.53 0.44 9.76
N THR A 70 6.56 -0.19 8.59
CA THR A 70 5.44 -0.22 7.64
C THR A 70 5.07 -1.64 7.24
N VAL A 71 3.78 -1.97 7.25
CA VAL A 71 3.27 -3.25 6.72
C VAL A 71 2.36 -2.98 5.53
N VAL A 72 2.70 -3.57 4.38
CA VAL A 72 1.96 -3.43 3.13
C VAL A 72 1.14 -4.69 2.87
N HIS A 73 -0.19 -4.54 2.85
CA HIS A 73 -1.14 -5.56 2.45
C HIS A 73 -1.63 -5.31 1.02
N LEU A 74 -1.46 -6.31 0.16
CA LEU A 74 -2.03 -6.30 -1.18
C LEU A 74 -3.08 -7.41 -1.25
N PHE A 75 -4.32 -7.02 -1.52
CA PHE A 75 -5.44 -7.95 -1.67
C PHE A 75 -6.00 -7.96 -3.09
N GLU A 76 -6.58 -9.08 -3.50
CA GLU A 76 -7.66 -9.06 -4.50
C GLU A 76 -8.93 -8.47 -3.89
N SER A 77 -9.79 -7.83 -4.69
CA SER A 77 -10.99 -7.12 -4.21
C SER A 77 -11.90 -7.96 -3.30
N SER A 78 -12.17 -9.21 -3.67
CA SER A 78 -13.02 -10.12 -2.87
C SER A 78 -12.42 -10.45 -1.51
N GLN A 79 -11.09 -10.53 -1.44
CA GLN A 79 -10.33 -10.90 -0.26
C GLN A 79 -10.17 -9.71 0.68
N ARG A 80 -9.98 -8.50 0.13
CA ARG A 80 -10.02 -7.25 0.91
C ARG A 80 -11.34 -7.12 1.67
N MET A 81 -12.45 -7.38 0.98
CA MET A 81 -13.79 -7.34 1.58
C MET A 81 -14.00 -8.44 2.62
N TYR A 82 -13.50 -9.65 2.36
CA TYR A 82 -13.62 -10.78 3.28
C TYR A 82 -12.82 -10.57 4.58
N TYR A 83 -11.57 -10.11 4.48
CA TYR A 83 -10.70 -9.91 5.65
C TYR A 83 -10.96 -8.59 6.39
N ASP A 84 -11.40 -7.54 5.69
CA ASP A 84 -11.78 -6.23 6.23
C ASP A 84 -10.83 -5.69 7.31
N ILE A 85 -9.52 -5.77 7.04
CA ILE A 85 -8.51 -5.33 8.01
C ILE A 85 -8.53 -3.81 8.23
N GLU A 86 -9.18 -3.04 7.36
CA GLU A 86 -9.40 -1.61 7.55
C GLU A 86 -10.23 -1.33 8.80
N THR A 87 -11.25 -2.15 9.07
CA THR A 87 -12.10 -2.00 10.26
C THR A 87 -11.33 -2.24 11.56
N LEU A 88 -10.31 -3.11 11.54
CA LEU A 88 -9.41 -3.31 12.67
C LEU A 88 -8.67 -2.01 13.02
N TRP A 89 -8.25 -1.26 12.00
CA TRP A 89 -7.48 -0.03 12.11
C TRP A 89 -8.32 1.26 12.00
N ARG A 90 -9.64 1.17 12.15
CA ARG A 90 -10.56 2.33 12.00
C ARG A 90 -10.27 3.53 12.90
N ASN A 91 -9.53 3.31 13.99
CA ASN A 91 -9.12 4.37 14.93
C ASN A 91 -7.80 5.05 14.50
N GLY A 92 -7.09 4.48 13.53
CA GLY A 92 -5.90 5.07 12.92
C GLY A 92 -6.26 6.21 12.00
N ALA A 93 -5.35 7.18 11.87
CA ALA A 93 -5.55 8.30 10.98
C ALA A 93 -5.29 7.87 9.53
N ARG A 94 -6.13 8.30 8.59
CA ARG A 94 -5.82 8.16 7.17
C ARG A 94 -4.75 9.19 6.80
N VAL A 95 -3.65 8.72 6.24
CA VAL A 95 -2.60 9.59 5.71
C VAL A 95 -2.99 9.98 4.29
N GLU A 96 -3.10 11.29 4.06
CA GLU A 96 -3.31 11.84 2.72
C GLU A 96 -2.07 11.59 1.86
N TRP A 97 -2.27 10.98 0.70
CA TRP A 97 -1.21 10.71 -0.27
C TRP A 97 -1.79 10.79 -1.69
N ARG A 98 -0.92 11.01 -2.68
CA ARG A 98 -1.30 11.06 -4.10
C ARG A 98 -0.27 10.33 -4.94
N ARG A 99 -0.69 9.80 -6.09
CA ARG A 99 0.29 9.26 -7.03
C ARG A 99 1.11 10.42 -7.60
N PRO A 100 2.38 10.20 -7.94
CA PRO A 100 3.20 11.23 -8.59
C PRO A 100 2.56 11.78 -9.88
N GLU A 101 1.82 10.93 -10.61
CA GLU A 101 1.07 11.31 -11.81
C GLU A 101 -0.11 12.26 -11.52
N ASP A 102 -0.74 12.18 -10.34
CA ASP A 102 -1.86 13.03 -9.94
C ASP A 102 -1.39 14.43 -9.51
N LEU A 103 -0.14 14.56 -9.04
CA LEU A 103 0.45 15.84 -8.63
C LEU A 103 0.72 16.77 -9.83
N LYS A 104 1.12 16.21 -10.98
CA LYS A 104 1.45 16.97 -12.19
C LYS A 104 0.23 17.64 -12.84
N GLY A 105 -0.99 17.16 -12.57
CA GLY A 105 -2.23 17.73 -13.10
C GLY A 105 -2.68 19.00 -12.39
N THR A 106 -2.24 19.23 -11.14
CA THR A 106 -2.70 20.37 -10.31
C THR A 106 -1.98 21.67 -10.68
N GLU A 107 -0.72 21.63 -11.13
CA GLU A 107 0.05 22.83 -11.50
C GLU A 107 -0.42 23.49 -12.81
N ALA A 108 -1.24 22.82 -13.62
CA ALA A 108 -1.71 23.33 -14.91
C ALA A 108 -3.02 24.14 -14.83
N GLU A 109 -3.82 24.01 -13.76
CA GLU A 109 -5.10 24.73 -13.58
C GLU A 109 -4.98 26.05 -12.80
N ASP A 110 -3.90 26.25 -12.02
CA ASP A 110 -3.68 27.45 -11.21
C ASP A 110 -2.82 28.54 -11.89
N ALA A 111 -2.50 28.38 -13.18
CA ALA A 111 -1.85 29.45 -13.93
C ALA A 111 -2.86 30.60 -14.13
N PRO A 112 -2.63 31.82 -13.60
CA PRO A 112 -3.50 32.94 -13.88
C PRO A 112 -3.43 33.21 -15.37
N GLY A 113 -4.60 33.18 -16.02
CA GLY A 113 -4.73 33.41 -17.46
C GLY A 113 -3.99 34.66 -17.90
N THR A 114 -3.09 34.49 -18.88
CA THR A 114 -2.41 35.56 -19.60
C THR A 114 -3.40 36.50 -20.27
#